data_AF-A0A6C0H584-F1
#
_entry.id   AF-A0A6C0H584-F1
#
_cell.length_a   1.000
_cell.length_b   1.000
_cell.length_c   1.000
_cell.angle_alpha   90.00
_cell.angle_beta   90.00
_cell.angle_gamma   90.00
#
_symmetry.space_group_name_H-M   'P 1'
#
loop_
_entity.id
_entity.type
_entity.pdbx_description
1 polymer ?
#
loop_
_entity_poly.entity_id
_entity_poly.type
_entity_poly.pdbx_seq_one_letter_code
_entity_poly.pdbx_strand_id
1 'polypeptide(L)'
;MSSPLSVLIIEKFGCIKPLQIKDFKENELFKKCGFKSENNFQKETSWKINNITISVYGKKIGKSDDAINKYDFPPPIDNTLFYGNCVLVAFDNTANSFIDLKLQDWKLYYDKLFDGFEDITSDNDDDDDDDDDYEDDTNFNNNDEIFIQNQLDEDDYL
;
A
#
# COMPACT_ATOMS: atom_id res chain seq x y z
N MET A 1 30.76 -5.49 -4.72
CA MET A 1 30.42 -5.57 -3.28
C MET A 1 29.14 -4.79 -3.12
N SER A 2 28.01 -5.46 -2.87
CA SER A 2 26.76 -4.74 -2.61
C SER A 2 26.87 -4.07 -1.23
N SER A 3 26.65 -2.76 -1.16
CA SER A 3 26.67 -2.04 0.12
C SER A 3 25.45 -2.47 0.93
N PRO A 4 25.60 -2.72 2.25
CA PRO A 4 24.46 -3.06 3.08
C PRO A 4 23.50 -1.89 3.16
N LEU A 5 22.21 -2.17 2.95
CA LEU A 5 21.13 -1.19 3.07
C LEU A 5 20.52 -1.25 4.46
N SER A 6 20.45 -0.11 5.13
CA SER A 6 19.77 0.03 6.43
C SER A 6 18.28 0.33 6.21
N VAL A 7 17.42 -0.55 6.70
CA VAL A 7 15.95 -0.40 6.67
C VAL A 7 15.40 -0.34 8.09
N LEU A 8 14.15 0.08 8.27
CA LEU A 8 13.49 0.08 9.58
C LEU A 8 12.40 -0.98 9.62
N ILE A 9 12.43 -1.83 10.65
CA ILE A 9 11.38 -2.80 10.94
C ILE A 9 10.45 -2.21 11.99
N ILE A 10 9.18 -2.10 11.65
CA ILE A 10 8.11 -1.74 12.58
C ILE A 10 7.56 -3.03 13.17
N GLU A 11 7.89 -3.30 14.42
CA GLU A 11 7.39 -4.48 15.13
C GLU A 11 5.92 -4.30 15.53
N LYS A 12 5.19 -5.41 15.63
CA LYS A 12 3.76 -5.41 16.00
C LYS A 12 3.41 -4.66 17.30
N PHE A 13 4.38 -4.49 18.20
CA PHE A 13 4.19 -3.79 19.47
C PHE A 13 4.39 -2.27 19.37
N GLY A 14 4.61 -1.73 18.17
CA GLY A 14 4.88 -0.31 17.93
C GLY A 14 6.36 0.08 18.05
N CYS A 15 7.27 -0.90 18.25
CA CYS A 15 8.70 -0.64 18.34
C CYS A 15 9.33 -0.58 16.95
N ILE A 16 10.16 0.44 16.70
CA ILE A 16 10.93 0.56 15.46
C ILE A 16 12.36 0.07 15.68
N LYS A 17 12.83 -0.87 14.85
CA LYS A 17 14.18 -1.42 14.91
C LYS A 17 14.92 -1.24 13.59
N PRO A 18 16.13 -0.63 13.58
CA PRO A 18 16.95 -0.61 12.39
C PRO A 18 17.50 -2.01 12.08
N LEU A 19 17.52 -2.37 10.80
CA LEU A 19 18.03 -3.64 10.30
C LEU A 19 18.91 -3.39 9.08
N GLN A 20 20.11 -3.96 9.06
CA GLN A 20 21.00 -3.88 7.90
C GLN A 20 20.88 -5.13 7.02
N ILE A 21 20.59 -4.92 5.74
CA ILE A 21 20.42 -5.96 4.73
C ILE A 21 21.57 -5.85 3.73
N LYS A 22 22.48 -6.83 3.73
CA LYS A 22 23.65 -6.86 2.83
C LYS A 22 23.30 -7.05 1.35
N ASP A 23 22.24 -7.80 1.08
CA ASP A 23 21.76 -8.11 -0.26
C ASP A 23 20.27 -7.78 -0.30
N PHE A 24 19.96 -6.51 -0.60
CA PHE A 24 18.59 -6.03 -0.59
C PHE A 24 17.82 -6.64 -1.77
N LYS A 25 16.72 -7.31 -1.44
CA LYS A 25 15.77 -7.88 -2.39
C LYS A 25 14.38 -7.69 -1.83
N GLU A 26 13.51 -7.03 -2.57
CA GLU A 26 12.11 -6.79 -2.17
C GLU A 26 11.39 -8.11 -1.86
N ASN A 27 11.60 -9.11 -2.71
CA ASN A 27 11.04 -10.46 -2.52
C ASN A 27 11.59 -11.20 -1.29
N GLU A 28 12.62 -10.71 -0.60
CA GLU A 28 13.12 -11.34 0.63
C GLU A 28 12.78 -10.53 1.89
N LEU A 29 12.14 -9.38 1.75
CA LEU A 29 11.73 -8.52 2.86
C LEU A 29 10.76 -9.23 3.81
N PHE A 30 9.88 -10.08 3.29
CA PHE A 30 8.96 -10.85 4.11
C PHE A 30 9.69 -11.74 5.14
N LYS A 31 10.84 -12.32 4.74
CA LYS A 31 11.68 -13.14 5.64
C LYS A 31 12.29 -12.29 6.75
N LYS A 32 12.68 -11.05 6.43
CA LYS A 32 13.23 -10.09 7.41
C LYS A 32 12.17 -9.62 8.41
N CYS A 33 10.91 -9.53 7.98
CA CYS A 33 9.78 -9.24 8.85
C CYS A 33 9.33 -10.46 9.69
N GLY A 34 9.93 -11.64 9.50
CA GLY A 34 9.62 -12.85 10.26
C GLY A 34 8.47 -13.68 9.69
N PHE A 35 8.05 -13.42 8.45
CA PHE A 35 7.02 -14.22 7.78
C PHE A 35 7.62 -15.47 7.14
N LYS A 36 6.82 -16.55 7.13
CA LYS A 36 7.17 -17.83 6.48
C LYS A 36 6.96 -17.81 4.97
N SER A 37 6.13 -16.90 4.49
CA SER A 37 5.73 -16.79 3.09
C SER A 37 5.48 -15.33 2.75
N GLU A 38 5.70 -14.96 1.49
CA GLU A 38 5.37 -13.64 0.94
C GLU A 38 3.87 -13.42 0.73
N ASN A 39 3.04 -14.42 1.04
CA ASN A 39 1.61 -14.37 0.76
C ASN A 39 0.93 -13.18 1.47
N ASN A 40 0.32 -12.30 0.67
CA ASN A 40 -0.24 -10.99 1.03
C ASN A 40 0.76 -10.03 1.69
N PHE A 41 2.06 -10.21 1.47
CA PHE A 41 3.10 -9.25 1.86
C PHE A 41 3.46 -8.43 0.63
N GLN A 42 3.11 -7.15 0.62
CA GLN A 42 3.32 -6.28 -0.53
C GLN A 42 3.63 -4.85 -0.08
N LYS A 43 3.99 -4.00 -1.04
CA LYS A 43 4.10 -2.55 -0.84
C LYS A 43 2.69 -1.99 -0.68
N GLU A 44 2.45 -1.30 0.42
CA GLU A 44 1.11 -0.80 0.78
C GLU A 44 0.96 0.69 0.51
N THR A 45 1.98 1.50 0.83
CA THR A 45 1.97 2.94 0.56
C THR A 45 3.39 3.46 0.41
N SER A 46 3.52 4.57 -0.31
CA SER A 46 4.76 5.29 -0.52
C SER A 46 4.55 6.77 -0.24
N TRP A 47 5.36 7.35 0.65
CA TRP A 47 5.37 8.79 0.94
C TRP A 47 6.53 9.45 0.22
N LYS A 48 6.24 10.39 -0.67
CA LYS A 48 7.25 11.22 -1.33
C LYS A 48 7.53 12.44 -0.46
N ILE A 49 8.73 12.52 0.08
CA ILE A 49 9.22 13.66 0.86
C ILE A 49 10.41 14.26 0.11
N ASN A 50 10.18 15.40 -0.56
CA ASN A 50 11.16 16.02 -1.44
C ASN A 50 11.64 15.03 -2.52
N ASN A 51 12.92 14.65 -2.48
CA ASN A 51 13.56 13.75 -3.43
C ASN A 51 13.60 12.31 -2.92
N ILE A 52 13.09 12.02 -1.73
CA ILE A 52 13.12 10.70 -1.09
C ILE A 52 11.71 10.12 -1.02
N THR A 53 11.55 8.88 -1.48
CA THR A 53 10.32 8.11 -1.35
C THR A 53 10.49 7.06 -0.26
N ILE A 54 9.68 7.13 0.79
CA ILE A 54 9.62 6.10 1.83
C ILE A 54 8.47 5.16 1.54
N SER A 55 8.75 3.87 1.34
CA SER A 55 7.73 2.85 1.07
C SER A 55 7.59 1.91 2.26
N VAL A 56 6.34 1.62 2.62
CA VAL A 56 6.00 0.63 3.64
C VAL A 56 5.57 -0.67 2.99
N TYR A 57 6.18 -1.77 3.43
CA TYR A 57 5.79 -3.11 3.05
C TYR A 57 5.25 -3.84 4.26
N GLY A 58 4.14 -4.52 4.08
CA GLY A 58 3.45 -5.18 5.16
C GLY A 58 2.34 -6.08 4.66
N LYS A 59 1.61 -6.63 5.62
CA LYS A 59 0.50 -7.54 5.37
C LYS A 59 -0.77 -6.97 5.97
N LYS A 60 -1.80 -6.76 5.15
CA LYS A 60 -3.15 -6.35 5.60
C LYS A 60 -4.04 -7.52 6.06
N ILE A 61 -3.59 -8.76 5.87
CA ILE A 61 -4.38 -9.96 6.19
C ILE A 61 -3.74 -10.74 7.35
N GLY A 62 -4.37 -10.70 8.52
CA GLY A 62 -3.96 -11.44 9.70
C GLY A 62 -4.78 -12.70 9.96
N LYS A 63 -4.25 -13.58 10.82
CA LYS A 63 -5.01 -14.70 11.38
C LYS A 63 -5.75 -14.34 12.68
N SER A 64 -5.30 -13.31 13.40
CA SER A 64 -5.79 -12.97 14.75
C SER A 64 -5.53 -11.51 15.06
N ASP A 65 -6.39 -10.92 15.90
CA ASP A 65 -6.28 -9.51 16.33
C ASP A 65 -5.01 -9.23 17.16
N ASP A 66 -4.49 -10.20 17.91
CA ASP A 66 -3.21 -10.06 18.64
C ASP A 66 -1.98 -9.88 17.73
N ALA A 67 -2.13 -10.15 16.44
CA ALA A 67 -1.09 -9.91 15.44
C ALA A 67 -1.19 -8.51 14.84
N ILE A 68 -2.22 -7.72 15.13
CA ILE A 68 -2.35 -6.35 14.63
C ILE A 68 -1.17 -5.52 15.12
N ASN A 69 -0.55 -4.82 14.19
CA ASN A 69 0.51 -3.88 14.46
C ASN A 69 -0.09 -2.63 15.11
N LYS A 70 0.40 -2.32 16.32
CA LYS A 70 -0.06 -1.17 17.11
C LYS A 70 0.67 0.13 16.78
N TYR A 71 1.53 0.12 15.76
CA TYR A 71 2.18 1.32 15.29
C TYR A 71 1.18 2.20 14.56
N ASP A 72 1.18 3.49 14.90
CA ASP A 72 0.37 4.50 14.25
C ASP A 72 1.10 4.97 12.99
N PHE A 73 0.55 4.67 11.81
CA PHE A 73 1.19 5.05 10.55
C PHE A 73 0.67 6.42 10.10
N PRO A 74 1.49 7.22 9.41
CA PRO A 74 1.01 8.47 8.85
C PRO A 74 -0.06 8.25 7.77
N PRO A 75 -0.92 9.24 7.52
CA PRO A 75 -1.88 9.19 6.41
C PRO A 75 -1.15 8.92 5.07
N PRO A 76 -1.75 8.20 4.11
CA PRO A 76 -3.16 7.75 4.01
C PRO A 76 -3.47 6.39 4.68
N ILE A 77 -2.51 5.75 5.35
CA ILE A 77 -2.67 4.42 5.93
C ILE A 77 -2.86 4.43 7.45
N ASP A 78 -3.17 5.58 8.02
CA ASP A 78 -3.49 5.77 9.44
C ASP A 78 -4.64 4.86 9.90
N ASN A 79 -5.64 4.64 9.02
CA ASN A 79 -6.75 3.72 9.29
C ASN A 79 -6.49 2.27 8.84
N THR A 80 -5.32 1.99 8.26
CA THR A 80 -5.00 0.67 7.71
C THR A 80 -4.42 -0.24 8.79
N LEU A 81 -5.08 -1.38 9.00
CA LEU A 81 -4.61 -2.40 9.94
C LEU A 81 -3.57 -3.31 9.28
N PHE A 82 -2.35 -3.24 9.78
CA PHE A 82 -1.29 -4.17 9.41
C PHE A 82 -1.20 -5.31 10.42
N TYR A 83 -0.77 -6.48 9.97
CA TYR A 83 -0.58 -7.66 10.82
C TYR A 83 0.86 -8.14 10.79
N GLY A 84 1.45 -8.30 11.97
CA GLY A 84 2.84 -8.69 12.17
C GLY A 84 3.77 -7.50 12.11
N ASN A 85 4.97 -7.73 11.57
CA ASN A 85 5.98 -6.69 11.43
C ASN A 85 5.92 -6.10 10.01
N CYS A 86 6.15 -4.79 9.91
CA CYS A 86 6.27 -4.09 8.64
C CYS A 86 7.73 -3.66 8.43
N VAL A 87 8.09 -3.33 7.20
CA VAL A 87 9.40 -2.76 6.87
C VAL A 87 9.22 -1.46 6.11
N LEU A 88 10.02 -0.47 6.48
CA LEU A 88 10.15 0.80 5.79
C LEU A 88 11.45 0.81 5.01
N VAL A 89 11.35 1.17 3.73
CA VAL A 89 12.46 1.27 2.81
C VAL A 89 12.50 2.69 2.25
N ALA A 90 13.68 3.29 2.20
CA ALA A 90 13.90 4.60 1.61
C ALA A 90 14.52 4.48 0.21
N PHE A 91 13.97 5.24 -0.72
CA PHE A 91 14.42 5.32 -2.10
C PHE A 91 14.72 6.77 -2.46
N ASP A 92 15.91 7.03 -2.99
CA ASP A 92 16.29 8.35 -3.51
C ASP A 92 15.92 8.41 -4.99
N ASN A 93 14.96 9.27 -5.34
CA ASN A 93 14.50 9.45 -6.71
C ASN A 93 15.52 10.18 -7.59
N THR A 94 16.42 10.97 -7.00
CA THR A 94 17.49 11.67 -7.75
C THR A 94 18.62 10.73 -8.11
N ALA A 95 19.01 9.86 -7.18
CA ALA A 95 20.03 8.84 -7.42
C ALA A 95 19.44 7.55 -8.04
N ASN A 96 18.11 7.45 -8.15
CA ASN A 96 17.35 6.28 -8.54
C ASN A 96 17.84 4.99 -7.84
N SER A 97 18.05 5.08 -6.52
CA SER A 97 18.64 3.99 -5.73
C SER A 97 18.14 3.97 -4.29
N PHE A 98 18.18 2.79 -3.66
CA PHE A 98 17.82 2.62 -2.26
C PHE A 98 18.89 3.19 -1.34
N ILE A 99 18.46 3.94 -0.32
CA ILE A 99 19.34 4.62 0.65
C ILE A 99 19.09 4.13 2.07
N ASP A 100 20.09 4.33 2.94
CA ASP A 100 20.00 3.99 4.35
C ASP A 100 18.95 4.86 5.08
N LEU A 101 17.92 4.21 5.63
CA LEU A 101 16.92 4.87 6.47
C LEU A 101 17.29 4.73 7.95
N LYS A 102 17.64 5.85 8.60
CA LYS A 102 17.86 5.87 10.05
C LYS A 102 16.59 6.22 10.79
N LEU A 103 16.51 5.77 12.04
CA LEU A 103 15.38 6.05 12.92
C LEU A 103 15.18 7.56 13.15
N GLN A 104 16.28 8.34 13.23
CA GLN A 104 16.22 9.79 13.41
C GLN A 104 15.56 10.47 12.20
N ASP A 105 15.95 10.06 10.98
CA ASP A 105 15.39 10.61 9.74
C ASP A 105 13.91 10.26 9.61
N TRP A 106 13.54 9.01 9.90
CA TRP A 106 12.13 8.60 9.89
C TRP A 106 11.27 9.40 10.86
N LYS A 107 11.75 9.74 12.06
CA LYS A 107 11.00 10.59 13.00
C LYS A 107 10.72 11.98 12.42
N LEU A 108 11.71 12.59 11.76
CA LEU A 108 11.54 13.89 11.11
C LEU A 108 10.51 13.82 9.97
N TYR A 109 10.53 12.74 9.17
CA TYR A 109 9.53 12.52 8.13
C TYR A 109 8.14 12.26 8.72
N TYR A 110 8.07 11.45 9.76
CA TYR A 110 6.84 11.14 10.48
C TYR A 110 6.16 12.41 10.99
N ASP A 111 6.90 13.28 11.70
CA ASP A 111 6.35 14.54 12.19
C ASP A 111 5.81 15.39 11.04
N LYS A 112 6.54 15.51 9.92
CA LYS A 112 6.08 16.24 8.72
C LYS A 112 4.82 15.63 8.08
N LEU A 113 4.70 14.31 8.05
CA LEU A 113 3.52 13.63 7.50
C LEU A 113 2.28 13.81 8.38
N PHE A 114 2.47 14.00 9.69
CA PHE A 114 1.40 14.24 10.66
C PHE A 114 1.04 15.72 10.85
N ASP A 115 1.98 16.65 10.62
CA ASP A 115 1.77 18.11 10.77
C ASP A 115 0.85 18.70 9.68
N GLY A 116 0.28 17.83 8.84
CA GLY A 116 -0.45 18.20 7.64
C GLY A 116 0.52 18.30 6.46
N PHE A 117 0.13 17.71 5.35
CA PHE A 117 0.75 17.92 4.05
C PHE A 117 0.67 19.44 3.75
N GLU A 118 1.63 20.24 4.21
CA GLU A 118 1.95 21.49 3.54
C GLU A 118 2.38 21.05 2.14
N ASP A 119 1.54 21.38 1.16
CA ASP A 119 1.71 21.03 -0.23
C ASP A 119 3.04 21.60 -0.74
N ILE A 120 4.14 20.85 -0.56
CA ILE A 120 5.41 21.13 -1.25
C ILE A 120 5.35 20.47 -2.65
N THR A 121 4.16 20.36 -3.24
CA THR A 121 3.99 20.19 -4.69
C THR A 121 4.36 21.49 -5.37
N SER A 122 5.65 21.75 -5.46
CA SER A 122 6.16 22.59 -6.51
C SER A 122 7.31 21.82 -7.14
N ASP A 123 7.00 21.29 -8.34
CA ASP A 123 7.93 20.74 -9.33
C ASP A 123 8.40 19.29 -9.08
N ASN A 124 7.83 18.30 -9.79
CA ASN A 124 8.12 18.03 -11.21
C ASN A 124 7.46 16.70 -11.65
N ASP A 125 7.02 16.66 -12.91
CA ASP A 125 6.51 15.54 -13.74
C ASP A 125 7.07 14.14 -13.41
N ASP A 126 6.23 13.09 -13.43
CA ASP A 126 6.17 12.11 -14.55
C ASP A 126 5.14 10.99 -14.29
N ASP A 127 4.30 10.78 -15.30
CA ASP A 127 3.57 9.56 -15.70
C ASP A 127 2.57 8.89 -14.74
N ASP A 128 1.31 9.34 -14.84
CA ASP A 128 0.13 8.50 -14.63
C ASP A 128 -0.29 7.97 -16.02
N ASP A 129 0.33 6.85 -16.43
CA ASP A 129 -0.06 6.08 -17.61
C ASP A 129 -1.30 5.24 -17.22
N ASP A 130 -2.45 5.91 -17.21
CA ASP A 130 -3.77 5.31 -16.94
C ASP A 130 -4.28 4.64 -18.23
N ASP A 131 -3.81 3.42 -18.49
CA ASP A 131 -4.29 2.54 -19.57
C ASP A 131 -5.63 1.91 -19.14
N ASP A 132 -6.70 2.70 -19.27
CA ASP A 132 -8.06 2.32 -18.97
C ASP A 132 -8.76 1.86 -20.28
N ASP A 133 -8.51 0.61 -20.70
CA ASP A 133 -9.23 -0.05 -21.80
C ASP A 133 -9.87 -1.37 -21.35
N TYR A 134 -10.96 -1.27 -20.60
CA TYR A 134 -11.91 -2.36 -20.41
C TYR A 134 -13.06 -2.22 -21.44
N GLU A 135 -12.83 -2.61 -22.70
CA GLU A 135 -13.94 -2.91 -23.61
C GLU A 135 -14.60 -4.24 -23.19
N ASP A 136 -15.73 -4.12 -22.49
CA ASP A 136 -16.62 -5.21 -22.09
C ASP A 136 -17.28 -5.86 -23.32
N ASP A 137 -16.88 -7.11 -23.54
CA ASP A 137 -17.29 -7.98 -24.63
C ASP A 137 -18.68 -8.59 -24.34
N THR A 138 -19.76 -7.89 -24.70
CA THR A 138 -21.13 -8.47 -24.60
C THR A 138 -22.05 -8.14 -25.78
N ASN A 139 -21.71 -8.58 -26.99
CA ASN A 139 -22.69 -8.65 -28.09
C ASN A 139 -23.45 -9.99 -28.08
N PHE A 140 -24.45 -10.11 -27.19
CA PHE A 140 -25.47 -11.15 -27.28
C PHE A 140 -26.56 -10.76 -28.29
N ASN A 141 -26.40 -11.33 -29.48
CA ASN A 141 -27.36 -11.35 -30.56
C ASN A 141 -28.60 -12.17 -30.15
N ASN A 142 -29.74 -11.53 -29.89
CA ASN A 142 -31.04 -12.19 -29.80
C ASN A 142 -32.10 -11.33 -30.49
N ASN A 143 -32.26 -11.55 -31.80
CA ASN A 143 -33.57 -11.46 -32.42
C ASN A 143 -34.42 -12.53 -31.74
N ASP A 144 -35.55 -12.18 -31.13
CA ASP A 144 -36.78 -12.99 -31.09
C ASP A 144 -37.89 -12.22 -30.35
N GLU A 145 -38.82 -11.71 -31.15
CA GLU A 145 -40.27 -11.54 -30.93
C GLU A 145 -40.80 -11.22 -29.52
N ILE A 146 -41.22 -9.96 -29.34
CA ILE A 146 -42.13 -9.53 -28.27
C ILE A 146 -43.53 -10.10 -28.54
N PHE A 147 -43.89 -11.20 -27.88
CA PHE A 147 -45.28 -11.64 -27.76
C PHE A 147 -45.94 -10.92 -26.59
N ILE A 148 -46.82 -9.97 -26.92
CA ILE A 148 -47.84 -9.44 -26.01
C ILE A 148 -48.96 -10.48 -25.95
N GLN A 149 -49.27 -11.02 -24.76
CA GLN A 149 -50.62 -11.55 -24.52
C GLN A 149 -51.01 -11.52 -23.04
N ASN A 150 -52.17 -10.88 -22.81
CA ASN A 150 -53.21 -11.17 -21.80
C ASN A 150 -52.87 -11.07 -20.30
N GLN A 151 -53.77 -10.70 -19.39
CA GLN A 151 -55.13 -10.13 -19.42
C GLN A 151 -55.43 -9.88 -17.92
N LEU A 152 -56.05 -8.74 -17.64
CA LEU A 152 -56.88 -8.35 -16.49
C LEU A 152 -57.09 -9.37 -15.35
N ASP A 153 -57.01 -8.89 -14.11
CA ASP A 153 -58.19 -8.84 -13.24
C ASP A 153 -58.08 -7.64 -12.27
N GLU A 154 -59.09 -6.77 -12.33
CA GLU A 154 -59.43 -5.72 -11.38
C GLU A 154 -60.08 -6.31 -10.11
N ASP A 155 -60.38 -5.42 -9.17
CA ASP A 155 -61.34 -5.53 -8.06
C ASP A 155 -60.82 -6.19 -6.76
N ASP A 156 -61.02 -5.65 -5.56
CA ASP A 156 -61.56 -4.37 -5.09
C ASP A 156 -61.14 -4.27 -3.61
N TYR A 157 -60.82 -3.08 -3.13
CA TYR A 157 -60.56 -2.82 -1.71
C TYR A 157 -61.85 -2.30 -1.08
N LEU A 158 -62.60 -3.18 -0.39
CA LEU A 158 -63.33 -2.83 0.84
C LEU A 158 -63.70 -4.07 1.69
#